data_AF-A0A2P7YHA2-F1
#
_entry.id   AF-A0A2P7YHA2-F1
#
_cell.length_a   1.000
_cell.length_b   1.000
_cell.length_c   1.000
_cell.angle_alpha   90.00
_cell.angle_beta   90.00
_cell.angle_gamma   90.00
#
_symmetry.space_group_name_H-M   'P 1'
#
loop_
_entity.id
_entity.type
_entity.pdbx_description
1 polymer ?
#
loop_
_entity_poly.entity_id
_entity_poly.type
_entity_poly.pdbx_seq_one_letter_code
_entity_poly.pdbx_strand_id
1 'polypeptide(L)'
;MPTLDEYKAQGNKAFVEKQYQKAIDFYSQAIALDKENPVLYSNRAQCHLNLRDWIRASNDVEVGLRLNPNEKIKVKLLYRKGLTAKGSGSVVMAKRAFNEALELDPNNQAAASELEQLEPKKPKTENSAPVNVPIEIVDELPEEFRRKLDGKPAVKPLQPSQSSSADVDAIASELFGNKKKTPERESPTPQPKTAFADIPTMHVLSKLSSLPPERKANGYKVVLQLEKAQIEEMFAYSGLDSEFFDFFLEAAAYFLPRHSEITAEQLVDRLEYMKTLKRFDLVKLLAPDSLIHRVIEAVQEERAAQKIRDLLRT
;
A
#
# COMPACT_ATOMS: atom_id res chain seq x y z
N MET A 1 -20.59 -1.00 40.40
CA MET A 1 -19.83 -0.92 39.14
C MET A 1 -18.69 0.04 39.36
N PRO A 2 -17.45 -0.25 38.93
CA PRO A 2 -16.37 0.72 38.99
C PRO A 2 -16.66 1.93 38.09
N THR A 3 -16.16 3.10 38.47
CA THR A 3 -16.34 4.34 37.70
C THR A 3 -15.38 4.44 36.51
N LEU A 4 -15.66 5.36 35.59
CA LEU A 4 -14.76 5.68 34.46
C LEU A 4 -13.33 5.99 34.93
N ASP A 5 -13.20 6.81 35.98
CA ASP A 5 -11.92 7.21 36.53
C ASP A 5 -11.21 6.08 37.26
N GLU A 6 -11.94 5.19 37.94
CA GLU A 6 -11.39 3.97 38.54
C GLU A 6 -10.82 3.03 37.47
N TYR A 7 -11.56 2.78 36.38
CA TYR A 7 -11.04 1.96 35.27
C TYR A 7 -9.83 2.59 34.59
N LYS A 8 -9.86 3.91 34.38
CA LYS A 8 -8.71 4.66 33.85
C LYS A 8 -7.50 4.58 34.79
N ALA A 9 -7.69 4.67 36.10
CA ALA A 9 -6.64 4.54 37.11
C ALA A 9 -6.08 3.12 37.19
N GLN A 10 -6.93 2.10 37.11
CA GLN A 10 -6.53 0.68 37.04
C GLN A 10 -5.72 0.39 35.77
N GLY A 11 -6.16 0.91 34.61
CA GLY A 11 -5.42 0.84 33.36
C GLY A 11 -4.05 1.53 33.43
N ASN A 12 -3.98 2.74 34.01
CA ASN A 12 -2.73 3.45 34.25
C ASN A 12 -1.78 2.64 35.16
N LYS A 13 -2.30 2.07 36.26
CA LYS A 13 -1.51 1.25 37.20
C LYS A 13 -0.97 -0.01 36.51
N ALA A 14 -1.83 -0.76 35.82
CA ALA A 14 -1.43 -1.94 35.06
C ALA A 14 -0.39 -1.62 33.97
N PHE A 15 -0.48 -0.43 33.34
CA PHE A 15 0.51 0.04 32.38
C PHE A 15 1.88 0.30 33.01
N VAL A 16 1.93 0.95 34.18
CA VAL A 16 3.18 1.16 34.94
C VAL A 16 3.78 -0.17 35.40
N GLU A 17 2.95 -1.13 35.79
CA GLU A 17 3.36 -2.51 36.10
C GLU A 17 3.73 -3.35 34.85
N LYS A 18 3.75 -2.75 33.64
CA LYS A 18 4.01 -3.40 32.34
C LYS A 18 3.04 -4.54 31.98
N GLN A 19 1.90 -4.64 32.66
CA GLN A 19 0.85 -5.63 32.41
C GLN A 19 -0.07 -5.13 31.27
N TYR A 20 0.50 -4.93 30.08
CA TYR A 20 -0.14 -4.23 28.96
C TYR A 20 -1.49 -4.85 28.54
N GLN A 21 -1.65 -6.18 28.61
CA GLN A 21 -2.93 -6.82 28.28
C GLN A 21 -4.02 -6.44 29.30
N LYS A 22 -3.75 -6.51 30.60
CA LYS A 22 -4.71 -6.05 31.62
C LYS A 22 -5.02 -4.57 31.51
N ALA A 23 -4.01 -3.76 31.15
CA ALA A 23 -4.22 -2.34 30.88
C ALA A 23 -5.19 -2.12 29.70
N ILE A 24 -5.06 -2.89 28.61
CA ILE A 24 -6.01 -2.90 27.49
C ILE A 24 -7.43 -3.27 27.96
N ASP A 25 -7.56 -4.28 28.81
CA ASP A 25 -8.87 -4.74 29.31
C ASP A 25 -9.54 -3.66 30.18
N PHE A 26 -8.79 -2.97 31.04
CA PHE A 26 -9.29 -1.84 31.85
C PHE A 26 -9.61 -0.60 31.00
N TYR A 27 -8.75 -0.23 30.04
CA TYR A 27 -9.08 0.87 29.12
C TYR A 27 -10.27 0.56 28.22
N SER A 28 -10.46 -0.70 27.85
CA SER A 28 -11.64 -1.12 27.06
C SER A 28 -12.93 -1.05 27.86
N GLN A 29 -12.89 -1.36 29.17
CA GLN A 29 -13.99 -1.11 30.09
C GLN A 29 -14.26 0.39 30.28
N ALA A 30 -13.21 1.22 30.39
CA ALA A 30 -13.36 2.68 30.41
C ALA A 30 -14.00 3.22 29.10
N ILE A 31 -13.56 2.75 27.94
CA ILE A 31 -14.11 3.13 26.62
C ILE A 31 -15.57 2.70 26.47
N ALA A 32 -15.97 1.58 27.10
CA ALA A 32 -17.37 1.16 27.09
C ALA A 32 -18.30 2.12 27.86
N LEU A 33 -17.76 2.83 28.87
CA LEU A 33 -18.46 3.87 29.64
C LEU A 33 -18.40 5.24 28.94
N ASP A 34 -17.27 5.58 28.32
CA ASP A 34 -17.04 6.86 27.63
C ASP A 34 -16.33 6.63 26.29
N LYS A 35 -17.13 6.53 25.22
CA LYS A 35 -16.68 6.24 23.86
C LYS A 35 -16.11 7.45 23.13
N GLU A 36 -16.33 8.66 23.65
CA GLU A 36 -15.93 9.90 22.97
C GLU A 36 -14.61 10.46 23.51
N ASN A 37 -13.94 9.72 24.39
CA ASN A 37 -12.75 10.18 25.11
C ASN A 37 -11.43 9.80 24.41
N PRO A 38 -10.78 10.71 23.66
CA PRO A 38 -9.55 10.40 22.93
C PRO A 38 -8.36 10.02 23.83
N VAL A 39 -8.41 10.35 25.13
CA VAL A 39 -7.36 9.98 26.09
C VAL A 39 -7.31 8.46 26.28
N LEU A 40 -8.47 7.79 26.32
CA LEU A 40 -8.55 6.36 26.55
C LEU A 40 -7.99 5.58 25.37
N TYR A 41 -8.37 5.97 24.14
CA TYR A 41 -7.79 5.42 22.92
C TYR A 41 -6.28 5.69 22.82
N SER A 42 -5.81 6.90 23.18
CA SER A 42 -4.38 7.21 23.22
C SER A 42 -3.61 6.34 24.22
N ASN A 43 -4.21 5.99 25.36
CA ASN A 43 -3.59 5.11 26.35
C ASN A 43 -3.63 3.63 25.92
N ARG A 44 -4.73 3.16 25.32
CA ARG A 44 -4.85 1.79 24.81
C ARG A 44 -3.94 1.55 23.60
N ALA A 45 -3.84 2.51 22.68
CA ALA A 45 -2.86 2.49 21.59
C ALA A 45 -1.41 2.32 22.08
N GLN A 46 -1.05 2.97 23.19
CA GLN A 46 0.29 2.80 23.78
C GLN A 46 0.51 1.39 24.34
N CYS A 47 -0.53 0.73 24.84
CA CYS A 47 -0.43 -0.67 25.26
C CYS A 47 -0.22 -1.60 24.06
N HIS A 48 -0.98 -1.41 22.98
CA HIS A 48 -0.80 -2.14 21.71
C HIS A 48 0.59 -1.90 21.10
N LEU A 49 1.12 -0.67 21.13
CA LEU A 49 2.51 -0.36 20.72
C LEU A 49 3.56 -1.16 21.52
N ASN A 50 3.40 -1.29 22.85
CA ASN A 50 4.32 -2.09 23.67
C ASN A 50 4.23 -3.60 23.36
N LEU A 51 3.04 -4.08 22.97
CA LEU A 51 2.80 -5.45 22.52
C LEU A 51 3.17 -5.70 21.04
N ARG A 52 3.63 -4.67 20.31
CA ARG A 52 3.88 -4.70 18.85
C ARG A 52 2.64 -5.03 18.00
N ASP A 53 1.45 -4.78 18.54
CA ASP A 53 0.16 -4.92 17.85
C ASP A 53 -0.13 -3.64 17.05
N TRP A 54 0.57 -3.49 15.92
CA TRP A 54 0.51 -2.27 15.10
C TRP A 54 -0.90 -2.01 14.52
N ILE A 55 -1.65 -3.08 14.23
CA ILE A 55 -2.98 -2.98 13.61
C ILE A 55 -3.97 -2.36 14.60
N ARG A 56 -4.05 -2.88 15.84
CA ARG A 56 -4.94 -2.31 16.85
C ARG A 56 -4.46 -0.94 17.33
N ALA A 57 -3.15 -0.72 17.40
CA ALA A 57 -2.59 0.60 17.69
C ALA A 57 -3.01 1.65 16.64
N SER A 58 -2.98 1.34 15.34
CA SER A 58 -3.40 2.26 14.28
C SER A 58 -4.88 2.62 14.41
N ASN A 59 -5.74 1.61 14.58
CA ASN A 59 -7.18 1.84 14.74
C ASN A 59 -7.51 2.72 15.95
N ASP A 60 -6.89 2.47 17.12
CA ASP A 60 -7.08 3.31 18.30
C ASP A 60 -6.60 4.75 18.07
N VAL A 61 -5.48 4.94 17.39
CA VAL A 61 -4.97 6.27 17.04
C VAL A 61 -5.91 6.99 16.07
N GLU A 62 -6.44 6.31 15.06
CA GLU A 62 -7.37 6.86 14.08
C GLU A 62 -8.75 7.18 14.68
N VAL A 63 -9.25 6.38 15.62
CA VAL A 63 -10.44 6.72 16.40
C VAL A 63 -10.15 7.93 17.29
N GLY A 64 -9.06 7.91 18.06
CA GLY A 64 -8.68 9.02 18.94
C GLY A 64 -8.48 10.35 18.22
N LEU A 65 -7.98 10.35 16.97
CA LEU A 65 -7.84 11.55 16.15
C LEU A 65 -9.17 12.06 15.57
N ARG A 66 -10.16 11.18 15.36
CA ARG A 66 -11.51 11.56 14.90
C ARG A 66 -12.38 12.17 16.01
N LEU A 67 -12.10 11.88 17.27
CA LEU A 67 -12.83 12.37 18.45
C LEU A 67 -12.42 13.79 18.88
N ASN A 68 -12.06 14.66 17.93
CA ASN A 68 -11.68 16.06 18.14
C ASN A 68 -10.79 16.31 19.39
N PRO A 69 -9.65 15.62 19.53
CA PRO A 69 -8.79 15.76 20.69
C PRO A 69 -8.25 17.18 20.83
N ASN A 70 -8.16 17.67 22.07
CA ASN A 70 -7.38 18.87 22.37
C ASN A 70 -5.92 18.70 21.91
N GLU A 71 -5.23 19.81 21.65
CA GLU A 71 -3.90 19.83 21.04
C GLU A 71 -2.90 18.91 21.75
N LYS A 72 -2.88 18.92 23.09
CA LYS A 72 -1.97 18.08 23.91
C LYS A 72 -2.23 16.58 23.72
N ILE A 73 -3.48 16.16 23.50
CA ILE A 73 -3.83 14.76 23.20
C ILE A 73 -3.62 14.45 21.71
N LYS A 74 -3.88 15.41 20.83
CA LYS A 74 -3.62 15.30 19.38
C LYS A 74 -2.13 15.06 19.09
N VAL A 75 -1.23 15.82 19.72
CA VAL A 75 0.23 15.62 19.66
C VAL A 75 0.62 14.20 20.11
N LYS A 76 0.07 13.72 21.23
CA LYS A 76 0.33 12.34 21.72
C LYS A 76 -0.16 11.26 20.75
N LEU A 77 -1.33 11.46 20.13
CA LEU A 77 -1.89 10.55 19.13
C LEU A 77 -1.07 10.55 17.84
N LEU A 78 -0.62 11.71 17.35
CA LEU A 78 0.25 11.82 16.17
C LEU A 78 1.63 11.20 16.42
N TYR A 79 2.21 11.40 17.60
CA TYR A 79 3.43 10.71 18.00
C TYR A 79 3.25 9.17 18.02
N ARG A 80 2.11 8.67 18.51
CA ARG A 80 1.75 7.24 18.48
C ARG A 80 1.50 6.73 17.05
N LYS A 81 0.92 7.54 16.16
CA LYS A 81 0.78 7.28 14.72
C LYS A 81 2.16 7.07 14.10
N GLY A 82 3.11 7.95 14.41
CA GLY A 82 4.51 7.85 13.96
C GLY A 82 5.19 6.58 14.43
N LEU A 83 5.09 6.26 15.73
CA LEU A 83 5.62 5.00 16.28
C LEU A 83 4.96 3.76 15.68
N THR A 84 3.64 3.78 15.42
CA THR A 84 2.91 2.67 14.80
C THR A 84 3.37 2.44 13.36
N ALA A 85 3.50 3.52 12.59
CA ALA A 85 4.02 3.49 11.22
C ALA A 85 5.50 3.05 11.16
N LYS A 86 6.32 3.46 12.14
CA LYS A 86 7.72 3.00 12.28
C LYS A 86 7.75 1.49 12.59
N GLY A 87 6.91 1.02 13.50
CA GLY A 87 6.79 -0.40 13.88
C GLY A 87 6.29 -1.31 12.75
N SER A 88 5.41 -0.80 11.88
CA SER A 88 4.92 -1.51 10.68
C SER A 88 5.83 -1.36 9.45
N GLY A 89 6.98 -0.68 9.58
CA GLY A 89 7.97 -0.51 8.50
C GLY A 89 7.68 0.63 7.51
N SER A 90 6.58 1.36 7.67
CA SER A 90 6.19 2.47 6.80
C SER A 90 6.91 3.78 7.19
N VAL A 91 8.20 3.88 6.86
CA VAL A 91 9.05 5.05 7.16
C VAL A 91 8.45 6.36 6.66
N VAL A 92 7.83 6.37 5.48
CA VAL A 92 7.19 7.57 4.89
C VAL A 92 6.03 8.06 5.76
N MET A 93 5.15 7.16 6.22
CA MET A 93 4.04 7.52 7.10
C MET A 93 4.53 7.91 8.50
N ALA A 94 5.60 7.28 8.98
CA ALA A 94 6.21 7.61 10.27
C ALA A 94 6.75 9.05 10.27
N LYS A 95 7.57 9.42 9.27
CA LYS A 95 8.07 10.79 9.11
C LYS A 95 6.95 11.82 9.03
N ARG A 96 5.93 11.55 8.21
CA ARG A 96 4.77 12.44 8.09
C ARG A 96 4.07 12.65 9.43
N ALA A 97 3.82 11.59 10.19
CA ALA A 97 3.14 11.69 11.48
C ALA A 97 3.98 12.39 12.56
N PHE A 98 5.31 12.25 12.54
CA PHE A 98 6.19 13.01 13.44
C PHE A 98 6.27 14.49 13.04
N ASN A 99 6.28 14.83 11.75
CA ASN A 99 6.17 16.21 11.28
C ASN A 99 4.82 16.83 11.69
N GLU A 100 3.69 16.15 11.46
CA GLU A 100 2.35 16.57 11.91
C GLU A 100 2.31 16.81 13.44
N ALA A 101 3.11 16.08 14.23
CA ALA A 101 3.23 16.29 15.68
C ALA A 101 4.11 17.50 16.05
N LEU A 102 5.21 17.73 15.33
CA LEU A 102 6.13 18.86 15.52
C LEU A 102 5.56 20.19 15.03
N GLU A 103 4.67 20.18 14.04
CA GLU A 103 3.90 21.36 13.61
C GLU A 103 2.98 21.88 14.72
N LEU A 104 2.47 20.99 15.59
CA LEU A 104 1.62 21.34 16.74
C LEU A 104 2.41 21.59 18.02
N ASP A 105 3.53 20.89 18.23
CA ASP A 105 4.44 21.08 19.36
C ASP A 105 5.91 21.02 18.90
N PRO A 106 6.48 22.16 18.46
CA PRO A 106 7.86 22.23 17.99
C PRO A 106 8.90 21.87 19.05
N ASN A 107 8.53 21.89 20.35
CA ASN A 107 9.43 21.57 21.46
C ASN A 107 9.41 20.07 21.81
N ASN A 108 8.68 19.24 21.07
CA ASN A 108 8.58 17.81 21.31
C ASN A 108 9.87 17.06 20.90
N GLN A 109 10.85 17.06 21.80
CA GLN A 109 12.15 16.39 21.63
C GLN A 109 12.01 14.90 21.27
N ALA A 110 10.97 14.21 21.75
CA ALA A 110 10.74 12.80 21.43
C ALA A 110 10.37 12.62 19.94
N ALA A 111 9.46 13.45 19.42
CA ALA A 111 9.11 13.43 18.00
C ALA A 111 10.31 13.81 17.10
N ALA A 112 11.10 14.80 17.51
CA ALA A 112 12.31 15.22 16.79
C ALA A 112 13.37 14.10 16.74
N SER A 113 13.65 13.42 17.85
CA SER A 113 14.63 12.32 17.89
C SER A 113 14.15 11.10 17.09
N GLU A 114 12.85 10.77 17.14
CA GLU A 114 12.29 9.70 16.32
C GLU A 114 12.37 10.01 14.82
N LEU A 115 12.20 11.27 14.43
CA LEU A 115 12.35 11.73 13.04
C LEU A 115 13.82 11.65 12.57
N GLU A 116 14.76 12.14 13.38
CA GLU A 116 16.20 12.08 13.10
C GLU A 116 16.68 10.63 12.88
N GLN A 117 16.22 9.69 13.71
CA GLN A 117 16.50 8.25 13.55
C GLN A 117 15.98 7.65 12.23
N LEU A 118 14.96 8.27 11.62
CA LEU A 118 14.38 7.84 10.33
C LEU A 118 15.03 8.56 9.14
N GLU A 119 15.86 9.57 9.37
CA GLU A 119 16.65 10.20 8.33
C GLU A 119 17.90 9.35 8.01
N PRO A 120 18.27 9.19 6.73
CA PRO A 120 19.58 8.64 6.42
C PRO A 120 20.63 9.59 6.99
N LYS A 121 21.48 9.08 7.88
CA LYS A 121 22.59 9.85 8.43
C LYS A 121 23.39 10.46 7.28
N LYS A 122 23.27 11.77 7.07
CA LYS A 122 24.20 12.50 6.21
C LYS A 122 25.61 12.20 6.73
N PRO A 123 26.59 11.87 5.86
CA PRO A 123 27.96 11.72 6.32
C PRO A 123 28.34 13.01 7.01
N LYS A 124 28.86 12.90 8.24
CA LYS A 124 29.28 14.08 8.98
C LYS A 124 30.37 14.79 8.18
N THR A 125 30.09 15.96 7.65
CA THR A 125 31.09 16.87 7.09
C THR A 125 31.84 17.52 8.26
N GLU A 126 32.64 16.73 8.95
CA GLU A 126 33.66 17.21 9.88
C GLU A 126 34.78 17.86 9.04
N ASN A 127 34.84 19.20 9.06
CA ASN A 127 35.95 20.05 8.61
C ASN A 127 36.71 19.62 7.35
N SER A 128 36.11 19.84 6.17
CA SER A 128 36.89 20.08 4.95
C SER A 128 36.56 21.48 4.41
N ALA A 129 37.53 22.39 4.48
CA ALA A 129 37.53 23.58 3.61
C ALA A 129 37.38 23.14 2.15
N PRO A 130 36.82 23.97 1.26
CA PRO A 130 36.66 23.60 -0.15
C PRO A 130 38.05 23.30 -0.75
N VAL A 131 38.34 22.01 -0.94
CA VAL A 131 39.54 21.58 -1.64
C VAL A 131 39.34 21.94 -3.10
N ASN A 132 39.89 23.09 -3.48
CA ASN A 132 40.02 23.47 -4.87
C ASN A 132 41.02 22.52 -5.53
N VAL A 133 40.53 21.38 -6.04
CA VAL A 133 41.30 20.49 -6.88
C VAL A 133 41.37 21.15 -8.27
N PRO A 134 42.52 21.66 -8.72
CA PRO A 134 42.63 22.17 -10.07
C PRO A 134 42.41 21.01 -11.04
N ILE A 135 41.48 21.18 -11.98
CA ILE A 135 41.26 20.23 -13.06
C ILE A 135 42.38 20.43 -14.08
N GLU A 136 43.46 19.67 -13.92
CA GLU A 136 44.50 19.59 -14.94
C GLU A 136 44.01 18.70 -16.09
N ILE A 137 43.62 19.33 -17.20
CA ILE A 137 43.19 18.63 -18.41
C ILE A 137 44.44 18.06 -19.08
N VAL A 138 44.82 16.86 -18.68
CA VAL A 138 45.81 16.06 -19.38
C VAL A 138 45.08 15.24 -20.44
N ASP A 139 44.88 15.81 -21.62
CA ASP A 139 44.31 15.14 -22.81
C ASP A 139 45.18 13.98 -23.35
N GLU A 140 46.29 13.70 -22.67
CA GLU A 140 47.25 12.66 -23.03
C GLU A 140 47.29 11.53 -21.99
N LEU A 141 47.07 10.30 -22.46
CA LEU A 141 47.17 9.11 -21.62
C LEU A 141 48.60 8.98 -21.04
N PRO A 142 48.77 8.71 -19.74
CA PRO A 142 50.09 8.49 -19.15
C PRO A 142 50.86 7.37 -19.85
N GLU A 143 52.19 7.47 -19.95
CA GLU A 143 53.00 6.55 -20.77
C GLU A 143 52.79 5.06 -20.47
N GLU A 144 52.53 4.70 -19.20
CA GLU A 144 52.26 3.32 -18.80
C GLU A 144 51.04 2.71 -19.51
N PHE A 145 50.07 3.54 -19.91
CA PHE A 145 48.88 3.13 -20.63
C PHE A 145 49.06 3.20 -22.15
N ARG A 146 49.93 4.08 -22.67
CA ARG A 146 50.26 4.17 -24.10
C ARG A 146 50.92 2.88 -24.61
N ARG A 147 51.85 2.30 -23.84
CA ARG A 147 52.58 1.05 -24.20
C ARG A 147 51.70 -0.19 -24.40
N LYS A 148 50.40 -0.15 -24.08
CA LYS A 148 49.45 -1.25 -24.32
C LYS A 148 48.62 -1.08 -25.61
N LEU A 149 48.77 0.04 -26.33
CA LEU A 149 48.05 0.35 -27.57
C LEU A 149 48.90 0.23 -28.84
N ASP A 150 50.22 0.18 -28.71
CA ASP A 150 51.18 0.00 -29.82
C ASP A 150 51.10 -1.43 -30.40
N GLY A 151 50.06 -1.68 -31.20
CA GLY A 151 49.86 -2.97 -31.86
C GLY A 151 48.57 -3.14 -32.67
N LYS A 152 47.63 -2.17 -32.66
CA LYS A 152 46.41 -2.23 -33.49
C LYS A 152 46.13 -0.89 -34.16
N PRO A 153 45.77 -0.86 -35.46
CA PRO A 153 45.50 0.38 -36.19
C PRO A 153 44.24 1.08 -35.68
N ALA A 154 44.23 2.41 -35.72
CA ALA A 154 43.15 3.23 -35.21
C ALA A 154 41.83 2.99 -35.96
N VAL A 155 40.78 2.65 -35.21
CA VAL A 155 39.41 2.54 -35.73
C VAL A 155 38.80 3.95 -35.84
N LYS A 156 38.18 4.26 -36.98
CA LYS A 156 37.53 5.56 -37.21
C LYS A 156 36.27 5.74 -36.32
N PRO A 157 35.85 6.98 -36.03
CA PRO A 157 34.67 7.24 -35.19
C PRO A 157 33.39 6.61 -35.78
N LEU A 158 32.65 5.87 -34.95
CA LEU A 158 31.33 5.33 -35.31
C LEU A 158 30.25 6.40 -35.16
N GLN A 159 29.35 6.48 -36.14
CA GLN A 159 28.09 7.22 -36.04
C GLN A 159 27.01 6.35 -35.37
N PRO A 160 25.97 6.95 -34.75
CA PRO A 160 24.94 6.19 -34.05
C PRO A 160 24.03 5.43 -35.04
N SER A 161 23.98 4.11 -34.89
CA SER A 161 23.03 3.24 -35.60
C SER A 161 22.08 2.55 -34.62
N GLN A 162 20.87 2.27 -35.10
CA GLN A 162 19.78 1.65 -34.34
C GLN A 162 20.10 0.17 -34.08
N SER A 163 19.79 -0.34 -32.89
CA SER A 163 19.77 -1.78 -32.59
C SER A 163 18.39 -2.20 -32.05
N SER A 164 18.05 -3.47 -32.28
CA SER A 164 16.72 -4.03 -32.05
C SER A 164 16.66 -4.84 -30.76
N SER A 165 15.45 -5.15 -30.27
CA SER A 165 15.26 -5.87 -29.01
C SER A 165 15.85 -7.28 -28.97
N ALA A 166 16.17 -7.90 -30.11
CA ALA A 166 16.72 -9.25 -30.17
C ALA A 166 18.14 -9.38 -29.59
N ASP A 167 18.93 -8.30 -29.58
CA ASP A 167 20.32 -8.32 -29.10
C ASP A 167 20.41 -8.35 -27.57
N VAL A 168 19.33 -7.99 -26.86
CA VAL A 168 19.30 -7.87 -25.39
C VAL A 168 19.12 -9.23 -24.70
N ASP A 169 18.30 -10.11 -25.29
CA ASP A 169 17.97 -11.42 -24.72
C ASP A 169 19.14 -12.43 -24.80
N ALA A 170 20.03 -12.27 -25.78
CA ALA A 170 21.27 -13.04 -25.87
C ALA A 170 22.22 -12.74 -24.70
N ILE A 171 22.39 -11.45 -24.37
CA ILE A 171 23.29 -10.99 -23.28
C ILE A 171 22.75 -11.42 -21.90
N ALA A 172 21.43 -11.37 -21.70
CA ALA A 172 20.79 -11.84 -20.47
C ALA A 172 21.03 -13.35 -20.23
N SER A 173 21.14 -14.14 -21.31
CA SER A 173 21.36 -15.59 -21.26
C SER A 173 22.82 -15.97 -20.96
N GLU A 174 23.80 -15.13 -21.30
CA GLU A 174 25.21 -15.34 -20.92
C GLU A 174 25.50 -14.99 -19.46
N LEU A 175 24.85 -13.96 -18.91
CA LEU A 175 25.10 -13.48 -17.54
C LEU A 175 24.55 -14.41 -16.44
N PHE A 176 23.50 -15.19 -16.72
CA PHE A 176 22.80 -16.01 -15.71
C PHE A 176 22.74 -17.50 -16.09
N GLY A 177 23.90 -18.13 -16.09
CA GLY A 177 24.05 -19.58 -16.29
C GLY A 177 23.27 -20.47 -15.29
N ASN A 178 22.97 -21.70 -15.71
CA ASN A 178 21.93 -22.56 -15.15
C ASN A 178 22.11 -23.07 -13.69
N LYS A 179 20.95 -23.29 -13.05
CA LYS A 179 20.69 -23.80 -11.68
C LYS A 179 21.52 -25.01 -11.19
N LYS A 180 21.79 -25.06 -9.86
CA LYS A 180 21.75 -26.32 -9.05
C LYS A 180 21.50 -26.08 -7.54
N LYS A 181 21.30 -27.17 -6.78
CA LYS A 181 20.51 -27.27 -5.51
C LYS A 181 21.28 -27.01 -4.18
N THR A 182 20.47 -26.86 -3.12
CA THR A 182 20.71 -26.58 -1.68
C THR A 182 21.61 -27.57 -0.89
N PRO A 183 21.99 -27.21 0.35
CA PRO A 183 21.45 -27.97 1.51
C PRO A 183 20.95 -27.12 2.71
N GLU A 184 20.29 -27.78 3.66
CA GLU A 184 19.42 -27.21 4.72
C GLU A 184 20.10 -26.93 6.09
N ARG A 185 19.43 -26.14 6.93
CA ARG A 185 19.51 -26.23 8.40
C ARG A 185 18.20 -25.72 9.05
N GLU A 186 17.66 -26.47 10.01
CA GLU A 186 16.38 -26.21 10.71
C GLU A 186 16.54 -25.08 11.79
N SER A 187 15.52 -24.50 12.45
CA SER A 187 14.05 -24.69 12.57
C SER A 187 13.41 -23.31 12.96
N PRO A 188 12.10 -23.12 13.26
CA PRO A 188 10.91 -24.00 13.20
C PRO A 188 9.76 -23.47 12.30
N THR A 189 8.68 -24.24 12.23
CA THR A 189 7.60 -24.22 11.23
C THR A 189 6.82 -22.89 11.04
N PRO A 190 6.87 -22.27 9.84
CA PRO A 190 5.84 -21.36 9.36
C PRO A 190 4.74 -22.13 8.61
N GLN A 191 3.48 -21.75 8.84
CA GLN A 191 2.29 -22.23 8.13
C GLN A 191 2.40 -21.96 6.61
N PRO A 192 1.66 -22.72 5.75
CA PRO A 192 1.91 -22.74 4.31
C PRO A 192 1.83 -21.34 3.69
N LYS A 193 2.94 -20.90 3.12
CA LYS A 193 3.01 -19.74 2.25
C LYS A 193 2.37 -20.09 0.90
N THR A 194 1.07 -19.88 0.78
CA THR A 194 0.45 -19.71 -0.53
C THR A 194 1.08 -18.50 -1.24
N ALA A 195 1.15 -18.56 -2.57
CA ALA A 195 1.84 -17.54 -3.37
C ALA A 195 0.99 -16.28 -3.52
N PHE A 196 0.97 -15.42 -2.49
CA PHE A 196 0.30 -14.11 -2.46
C PHE A 196 0.93 -13.05 -3.40
N ALA A 197 1.47 -13.44 -4.55
CA ALA A 197 2.28 -12.56 -5.40
C ALA A 197 1.45 -11.47 -6.12
N ASP A 198 0.25 -11.82 -6.62
CA ASP A 198 -0.44 -11.02 -7.65
C ASP A 198 -1.91 -10.66 -7.34
N ILE A 199 -2.40 -10.87 -6.13
CA ILE A 199 -3.78 -10.49 -5.74
C ILE A 199 -3.78 -9.03 -5.21
N PRO A 200 -4.42 -8.07 -5.90
CA PRO A 200 -4.47 -6.69 -5.42
C PRO A 200 -5.34 -6.60 -4.16
N THR A 201 -4.78 -6.04 -3.09
CA THR A 201 -5.54 -5.85 -1.84
C THR A 201 -6.72 -4.88 -2.03
N MET A 202 -7.74 -4.97 -1.17
CA MET A 202 -8.87 -4.02 -1.16
C MET A 202 -8.43 -2.54 -1.08
N HIS A 203 -7.31 -2.27 -0.43
CA HIS A 203 -6.70 -0.93 -0.37
C HIS A 203 -6.16 -0.44 -1.74
N VAL A 204 -5.70 -1.36 -2.59
CA VAL A 204 -5.34 -1.05 -3.98
C VAL A 204 -6.60 -0.76 -4.79
N LEU A 205 -7.65 -1.59 -4.67
CA LEU A 205 -8.91 -1.36 -5.39
C LEU A 205 -9.55 0.00 -5.08
N SER A 206 -9.68 0.37 -3.79
CA SER A 206 -10.23 1.68 -3.40
C SER A 206 -9.33 2.85 -3.83
N LYS A 207 -8.02 2.62 -4.01
CA LYS A 207 -7.15 3.60 -4.67
C LYS A 207 -7.40 3.69 -6.18
N LEU A 208 -7.71 2.59 -6.87
CA LEU A 208 -8.03 2.58 -8.30
C LEU A 208 -9.34 3.33 -8.58
N SER A 209 -10.38 3.16 -7.76
CA SER A 209 -11.63 3.92 -7.87
C SER A 209 -11.42 5.43 -7.70
N SER A 210 -10.50 5.84 -6.81
CA SER A 210 -10.12 7.24 -6.56
C SER A 210 -9.24 7.90 -7.64
N LEU A 211 -8.80 7.18 -8.69
CA LEU A 211 -7.90 7.73 -9.70
C LEU A 211 -8.57 8.81 -10.57
N PRO A 212 -7.83 9.85 -11.00
CA PRO A 212 -8.32 10.81 -11.98
C PRO A 212 -8.62 10.11 -13.32
N PRO A 213 -9.59 10.61 -14.12
CA PRO A 213 -10.12 9.90 -15.29
C PRO A 213 -9.05 9.53 -16.33
N GLU A 214 -8.04 10.38 -16.51
CA GLU A 214 -6.88 10.13 -17.39
C GLU A 214 -6.08 8.87 -17.02
N ARG A 215 -6.08 8.48 -15.74
CA ARG A 215 -5.33 7.33 -15.21
C ARG A 215 -6.21 6.11 -14.91
N LYS A 216 -7.54 6.26 -14.89
CA LYS A 216 -8.48 5.16 -14.68
C LYS A 216 -8.31 4.03 -15.70
N ALA A 217 -7.92 4.32 -16.94
CA ALA A 217 -7.72 3.33 -18.00
C ALA A 217 -6.77 2.18 -17.60
N ASN A 218 -5.71 2.44 -16.83
CA ASN A 218 -4.81 1.39 -16.34
C ASN A 218 -5.43 0.59 -15.18
N GLY A 219 -6.19 1.25 -14.30
CA GLY A 219 -6.92 0.57 -13.21
C GLY A 219 -8.03 -0.33 -13.74
N TYR A 220 -8.73 0.09 -14.79
CA TYR A 220 -9.73 -0.72 -15.49
C TYR A 220 -9.12 -2.01 -16.04
N LYS A 221 -7.92 -1.97 -16.64
CA LYS A 221 -7.22 -3.19 -17.10
C LYS A 221 -6.95 -4.15 -15.96
N VAL A 222 -6.40 -3.67 -14.83
CA VAL A 222 -6.13 -4.51 -13.65
C VAL A 222 -7.41 -5.21 -13.18
N VAL A 223 -8.52 -4.48 -13.06
CA VAL A 223 -9.79 -5.04 -12.55
C VAL A 223 -10.46 -5.99 -13.54
N LEU A 224 -10.33 -5.75 -14.85
CA LEU A 224 -10.80 -6.69 -15.88
C LEU A 224 -9.86 -7.90 -16.04
N GLN A 225 -8.61 -7.83 -15.62
CA GLN A 225 -7.67 -8.96 -15.69
C GLN A 225 -7.72 -9.89 -14.47
N LEU A 226 -8.49 -9.54 -13.42
CA LEU A 226 -8.70 -10.42 -12.26
C LEU A 226 -9.34 -11.75 -12.64
N GLU A 227 -8.74 -12.83 -12.17
CA GLU A 227 -9.27 -14.20 -12.29
C GLU A 227 -10.39 -14.46 -11.27
N LYS A 228 -11.25 -15.44 -11.58
CA LYS A 228 -12.38 -15.83 -10.71
C LYS A 228 -11.92 -16.16 -9.28
N ALA A 229 -10.88 -16.98 -9.14
CA ALA A 229 -10.32 -17.36 -7.84
C ALA A 229 -9.82 -16.15 -7.01
N GLN A 230 -9.26 -15.13 -7.65
CA GLN A 230 -8.79 -13.92 -6.97
C GLN A 230 -9.98 -13.11 -6.44
N ILE A 231 -11.04 -12.95 -7.25
CA ILE A 231 -12.30 -12.29 -6.84
C ILE A 231 -12.94 -13.06 -5.67
N GLU A 232 -12.95 -14.40 -5.73
CA GLU A 232 -13.45 -15.27 -4.66
C GLU A 232 -12.69 -15.06 -3.35
N GLU A 233 -11.36 -15.10 -3.38
CA GLU A 233 -10.49 -14.90 -2.20
C GLU A 233 -10.63 -13.50 -1.61
N MET A 234 -10.70 -12.47 -2.46
CA MET A 234 -10.84 -11.07 -2.05
C MET A 234 -12.17 -10.78 -1.35
N PHE A 235 -13.28 -11.39 -1.80
CA PHE A 235 -14.63 -11.11 -1.28
C PHE A 235 -15.21 -12.21 -0.37
N ALA A 236 -14.48 -13.30 -0.10
CA ALA A 236 -14.94 -14.44 0.71
C ALA A 236 -15.53 -14.03 2.09
N TYR A 237 -14.88 -13.05 2.75
CA TYR A 237 -15.20 -12.62 4.10
C TYR A 237 -16.15 -11.41 4.15
N SER A 238 -15.91 -10.37 3.35
CA SER A 238 -16.67 -9.11 3.36
C SER A 238 -17.94 -9.12 2.50
N GLY A 239 -18.05 -10.10 1.59
CA GLY A 239 -18.92 -9.99 0.41
C GLY A 239 -18.42 -8.93 -0.57
N LEU A 240 -19.11 -8.85 -1.71
CA LEU A 240 -18.82 -7.90 -2.77
C LEU A 240 -18.90 -6.46 -2.26
N ASP A 241 -17.95 -5.64 -2.71
CA ASP A 241 -17.87 -4.23 -2.36
C ASP A 241 -18.50 -3.33 -3.45
N SER A 242 -19.12 -2.21 -3.03
CA SER A 242 -19.82 -1.31 -3.95
C SER A 242 -18.86 -0.50 -4.81
N GLU A 243 -17.79 0.07 -4.23
CA GLU A 243 -16.81 0.86 -5.00
C GLU A 243 -16.11 -0.01 -6.05
N PHE A 244 -15.80 -1.25 -5.70
CA PHE A 244 -15.24 -2.22 -6.64
C PHE A 244 -16.21 -2.55 -7.78
N PHE A 245 -17.48 -2.82 -7.47
CA PHE A 245 -18.47 -3.20 -8.48
C PHE A 245 -18.79 -2.06 -9.44
N ASP A 246 -18.96 -0.84 -8.92
CA ASP A 246 -19.14 0.35 -9.73
C ASP A 246 -17.92 0.58 -10.64
N PHE A 247 -16.71 0.44 -10.11
CA PHE A 247 -15.48 0.56 -10.90
C PHE A 247 -15.29 -0.55 -11.93
N PHE A 248 -15.75 -1.78 -11.65
CA PHE A 248 -15.79 -2.89 -12.62
C PHE A 248 -16.78 -2.61 -13.76
N LEU A 249 -17.95 -2.06 -13.46
CA LEU A 249 -18.93 -1.64 -14.48
C LEU A 249 -18.42 -0.43 -15.30
N GLU A 250 -17.75 0.54 -14.67
CA GLU A 250 -17.06 1.63 -15.39
C GLU A 250 -16.00 1.08 -16.35
N ALA A 251 -15.18 0.12 -15.91
CA ALA A 251 -14.16 -0.53 -16.72
C ALA A 251 -14.76 -1.26 -17.93
N ALA A 252 -15.86 -2.02 -17.71
CA ALA A 252 -16.57 -2.71 -18.76
C ALA A 252 -17.15 -1.73 -19.80
N ALA A 253 -17.88 -0.70 -19.38
CA ALA A 253 -18.41 0.33 -20.27
C ALA A 253 -17.32 1.07 -21.07
N TYR A 254 -16.11 1.21 -20.52
CA TYR A 254 -14.98 1.82 -21.22
C TYR A 254 -14.37 0.94 -22.32
N PHE A 255 -14.29 -0.37 -22.10
CA PHE A 255 -13.60 -1.29 -23.03
C PHE A 255 -14.52 -2.07 -23.99
N LEU A 256 -15.79 -2.26 -23.66
CA LEU A 256 -16.77 -2.93 -24.54
C LEU A 256 -16.82 -2.34 -25.96
N PRO A 257 -16.93 -1.01 -26.17
CA PRO A 257 -16.98 -0.43 -27.53
C PRO A 257 -15.65 -0.51 -28.29
N ARG A 258 -14.56 -0.88 -27.60
CA ARG A 258 -13.21 -0.99 -28.15
C ARG A 258 -12.79 -2.44 -28.42
N HIS A 259 -13.58 -3.42 -27.95
CA HIS A 259 -13.32 -4.86 -28.06
C HIS A 259 -11.90 -5.32 -27.64
N SER A 260 -11.22 -4.56 -26.76
CA SER A 260 -9.78 -4.74 -26.54
C SER A 260 -9.39 -5.51 -25.28
N GLU A 261 -10.22 -5.51 -24.23
CA GLU A 261 -9.91 -6.13 -22.92
C GLU A 261 -11.04 -7.01 -22.38
N ILE A 262 -12.28 -6.86 -22.85
CA ILE A 262 -13.42 -7.69 -22.44
C ILE A 262 -14.49 -7.76 -23.55
N THR A 263 -15.09 -8.93 -23.75
CA THR A 263 -16.25 -9.12 -24.65
C THR A 263 -17.59 -9.11 -23.88
N ALA A 264 -18.70 -8.96 -24.61
CA ALA A 264 -20.04 -8.96 -24.00
C ALA A 264 -20.35 -10.29 -23.28
N GLU A 265 -19.97 -11.42 -23.89
CA GLU A 265 -20.11 -12.75 -23.29
C GLU A 265 -19.26 -12.91 -22.02
N GLN A 266 -17.99 -12.47 -22.04
CA GLN A 266 -17.12 -12.50 -20.86
C GLN A 266 -17.64 -11.63 -19.71
N LEU A 267 -18.32 -10.52 -20.02
CA LEU A 267 -18.97 -9.69 -19.00
C LEU A 267 -20.18 -10.41 -18.39
N VAL A 268 -21.02 -11.06 -19.20
CA VAL A 268 -22.13 -11.89 -18.73
C VAL A 268 -21.61 -12.98 -17.79
N ASP A 269 -20.60 -13.75 -18.19
CA ASP A 269 -20.01 -14.83 -17.38
C ASP A 269 -19.45 -14.33 -16.04
N ARG A 270 -18.90 -13.11 -16.02
CA ARG A 270 -18.40 -12.46 -14.79
C ARG A 270 -19.53 -11.98 -13.89
N LEU A 271 -20.62 -11.44 -14.45
CA LEU A 271 -21.79 -11.01 -13.68
C LEU A 271 -22.61 -12.21 -13.15
N GLU A 272 -22.79 -13.27 -13.95
CA GLU A 272 -23.38 -14.54 -13.51
C GLU A 272 -22.55 -15.18 -12.38
N TYR A 273 -21.22 -15.02 -12.41
CA TYR A 273 -20.33 -15.42 -11.33
C TYR A 273 -20.40 -14.50 -10.10
N MET A 274 -20.34 -13.17 -10.26
CA MET A 274 -20.46 -12.22 -9.15
C MET A 274 -21.79 -12.38 -8.40
N LYS A 275 -22.85 -12.85 -9.07
CA LYS A 275 -24.14 -13.21 -8.47
C LYS A 275 -24.06 -14.30 -7.39
N THR A 276 -23.03 -15.15 -7.40
CA THR A 276 -22.84 -16.17 -6.34
C THR A 276 -22.16 -15.59 -5.09
N LEU A 277 -21.61 -14.38 -5.16
CA LEU A 277 -20.93 -13.72 -4.06
C LEU A 277 -21.93 -13.09 -3.08
N LYS A 278 -21.58 -13.11 -1.78
CA LYS A 278 -22.35 -12.44 -0.74
C LYS A 278 -22.49 -10.95 -1.06
N ARG A 279 -23.65 -10.37 -0.75
CA ARG A 279 -24.00 -8.94 -0.96
C ARG A 279 -24.18 -8.50 -2.42
N PHE A 280 -24.14 -9.39 -3.41
CA PHE A 280 -24.38 -9.02 -4.81
C PHE A 280 -25.69 -8.24 -5.01
N ASP A 281 -26.83 -8.73 -4.50
CA ASP A 281 -28.14 -8.08 -4.69
C ASP A 281 -28.19 -6.67 -4.08
N LEU A 282 -27.51 -6.45 -2.94
CA LEU A 282 -27.40 -5.14 -2.31
C LEU A 282 -26.55 -4.19 -3.15
N VAL A 283 -25.41 -4.65 -3.64
CA VAL A 283 -24.47 -3.85 -4.43
C VAL A 283 -25.08 -3.50 -5.80
N LYS A 284 -25.75 -4.44 -6.45
CA LYS A 284 -26.57 -4.23 -7.64
C LYS A 284 -27.61 -3.11 -7.45
N LEU A 285 -28.27 -3.07 -6.30
CA LEU A 285 -29.31 -2.07 -5.99
C LEU A 285 -28.74 -0.69 -5.65
N LEU A 286 -27.47 -0.61 -5.24
CA LEU A 286 -26.76 0.65 -4.99
C LEU A 286 -26.07 1.21 -6.24
N ALA A 287 -25.79 0.38 -7.24
CA ALA A 287 -25.14 0.78 -8.47
C ALA A 287 -25.97 1.83 -9.23
N PRO A 288 -25.36 2.95 -9.70
CA PRO A 288 -26.12 4.05 -10.27
C PRO A 288 -26.74 3.67 -11.63
N ASP A 289 -28.03 3.95 -11.79
CA ASP A 289 -28.79 3.64 -13.02
C ASP A 289 -28.13 4.16 -14.30
N SER A 290 -27.52 5.35 -14.24
CA SER A 290 -26.80 5.96 -15.37
C SER A 290 -25.56 5.16 -15.82
N LEU A 291 -24.95 4.41 -14.91
CA LEU A 291 -23.85 3.50 -15.22
C LEU A 291 -24.38 2.19 -15.82
N ILE A 292 -25.44 1.61 -15.24
CA ILE A 292 -26.09 0.40 -15.77
C ILE A 292 -26.58 0.63 -17.20
N HIS A 293 -27.23 1.77 -17.47
CA HIS A 293 -27.65 2.16 -18.82
C HIS A 293 -26.45 2.27 -19.77
N ARG A 294 -25.36 2.93 -19.37
CA ARG A 294 -24.14 3.07 -20.18
C ARG A 294 -23.47 1.71 -20.49
N VAL A 295 -23.46 0.78 -19.55
CA VAL A 295 -22.94 -0.60 -19.78
C VAL A 295 -23.80 -1.32 -20.82
N ILE A 296 -25.13 -1.22 -20.71
CA ILE A 296 -26.05 -1.88 -21.65
C ILE A 296 -25.94 -1.25 -23.05
N GLU A 297 -25.84 0.08 -23.17
CA GLU A 297 -25.63 0.78 -24.45
C GLU A 297 -24.26 0.47 -25.10
N ALA A 298 -23.25 0.16 -24.29
CA ALA A 298 -21.92 -0.23 -24.78
C ALA A 298 -21.87 -1.65 -25.39
N VAL A 299 -22.91 -2.47 -25.20
CA VAL A 299 -23.01 -3.84 -25.73
C VAL A 299 -23.78 -3.84 -27.06
N GLN A 300 -23.08 -4.15 -28.16
CA GLN A 300 -23.69 -4.26 -29.49
C GLN A 300 -24.55 -5.52 -29.67
N GLU A 301 -24.29 -6.57 -28.88
CA GLU A 301 -24.99 -7.85 -28.96
C GLU A 301 -26.30 -7.83 -28.16
N GLU A 302 -27.44 -7.73 -28.83
CA GLU A 302 -28.77 -7.61 -28.21
C GLU A 302 -29.06 -8.74 -27.19
N ARG A 303 -28.62 -9.98 -27.48
CA ARG A 303 -28.76 -11.14 -26.57
C ARG A 303 -27.96 -10.97 -25.27
N ALA A 304 -26.73 -10.47 -25.35
CA ALA A 304 -25.89 -10.23 -24.18
C ALA A 304 -26.39 -9.00 -23.39
N ALA A 305 -26.80 -7.94 -24.09
CA ALA A 305 -27.41 -6.76 -23.50
C ALA A 305 -28.69 -7.09 -22.70
N GLN A 306 -29.54 -8.00 -23.22
CA GLN A 306 -30.72 -8.47 -22.48
C GLN A 306 -30.34 -9.27 -21.24
N LYS A 307 -29.38 -10.22 -21.32
CA LYS A 307 -28.88 -10.93 -20.13
C LYS A 307 -28.33 -9.99 -19.05
N ILE A 308 -27.53 -9.00 -19.45
CA ILE A 308 -26.96 -8.00 -18.53
C ILE A 308 -28.07 -7.18 -17.88
N ARG A 309 -29.11 -6.81 -18.63
CA ARG A 309 -30.32 -6.17 -18.12
C ARG A 309 -31.03 -7.02 -17.07
N ASP A 310 -31.23 -8.32 -17.34
CA ASP A 310 -31.90 -9.25 -16.41
C ASP A 310 -31.07 -9.54 -15.15
N LEU A 311 -29.74 -9.50 -15.25
CA LEU A 311 -28.83 -9.65 -14.12
C LEU A 311 -28.81 -8.39 -13.25
N LEU A 312 -28.65 -7.21 -13.87
CA LEU A 312 -28.46 -5.93 -13.19
C LEU A 312 -29.78 -5.23 -12.80
N ARG A 313 -30.92 -5.62 -13.38
CA ARG A 313 -32.25 -5.15 -12.95
C ARG A 313 -33.23 -6.30 -12.76
N THR A 314 -33.99 -6.22 -11.68
CA THR A 314 -35.12 -7.09 -11.35
C THR A 314 -36.04 -6.32 -10.43
#